data_AF-A0A4R1L2H1-F1
#
_entry.id   AF-A0A4R1L2H1-F1
#
_cell.length_a   1.000
_cell.length_b   1.000
_cell.length_c   1.000
_cell.angle_alpha   90.00
_cell.angle_beta   90.00
_cell.angle_gamma   90.00
#
_symmetry.space_group_name_H-M   'P 1'
#
loop_
_entity.id
_entity.type
_entity.pdbx_description
1 polymer ?
#
loop_
_entity_poly.entity_id
_entity_poly.type
_entity_poly.pdbx_seq_one_letter_code
_entity_poly.pdbx_strand_id
1 'polypeptide(L)'
;MKYWINLIAVLLTLPVFASTSTVTTHHHRRAHTSASVQDPKAAHTHLAKLQHSRRVVRTGRSAHLRRTHYTHRHRYYERFTGNSFADGDLTSGDIVTGEDPVVRQAAIDALGNMNGTAVAIDPSNGRILAMVNQKLALSSGAEPCSTIKLSVALAALEEGIVTKDTPVNLGGHYHMNMTEALAHSNNLYFETLGRRLGFERVRHYANEFGLGELAGYNIPGEQLGVYPSQVLPASEGGVGRMCSFGEGVSMTPLQLGAIVAAIANGGTLYYLQHPTTPQEVANFQPRIKRTLDIGKLIPEISDGMHAAVEYGTARSLKANFNQFPVMGKTGTCSNNGTRFGWFASYADTQYGRIVTVFFLEGGRPTFGPKAAELTGYFYRNLWDHSYFAEKQTTDVPTASAPMP
;
A
#
# COMPACT_ATOMS: atom_id res chain seq x y z
N MET A 1 -29.98 7.65 54.66
CA MET A 1 -28.70 8.36 54.88
C MET A 1 -28.27 8.89 53.53
N LYS A 2 -28.71 10.05 53.00
CA LYS A 2 -28.39 11.45 53.37
C LYS A 2 -26.93 11.69 53.72
N TYR A 3 -26.11 12.04 52.73
CA TYR A 3 -25.02 13.03 52.86
C TYR A 3 -24.87 13.80 51.54
N TRP A 4 -25.35 15.05 51.55
CA TRP A 4 -24.91 16.15 50.71
C TRP A 4 -23.69 16.79 51.39
N ILE A 5 -22.69 17.24 50.63
CA ILE A 5 -21.85 18.42 50.96
C ILE A 5 -21.31 19.02 49.67
N ASN A 6 -21.43 20.34 49.61
CA ASN A 6 -21.11 21.27 48.54
C ASN A 6 -19.60 21.34 48.23
N LEU A 7 -19.23 21.59 46.97
CA LEU A 7 -17.97 22.26 46.65
C LEU A 7 -18.20 23.45 45.71
N ILE A 8 -17.55 24.53 46.08
CA ILE A 8 -17.73 25.92 45.68
C ILE A 8 -17.03 26.20 44.35
N ALA A 9 -17.73 26.92 43.46
CA ALA A 9 -17.19 27.50 42.25
C ALA A 9 -16.28 28.70 42.58
N VAL A 10 -15.04 28.68 42.11
CA VAL A 10 -14.12 29.84 42.12
C VAL A 10 -13.91 30.29 40.68
N LEU A 11 -14.51 31.43 40.33
CA LEU A 11 -14.23 32.18 39.11
C LEU A 11 -12.86 32.88 39.27
N LEU A 12 -11.93 32.58 38.36
CA LEU A 12 -10.67 33.31 38.21
C LEU A 12 -10.69 34.04 36.86
N THR A 13 -10.82 35.36 36.94
CA THR A 13 -10.74 36.33 35.85
C THR A 13 -9.30 36.50 35.37
N LEU A 14 -9.02 36.23 34.10
CA LEU A 14 -7.74 36.52 33.44
C LEU A 14 -7.80 37.89 32.76
N PRO A 15 -6.80 38.77 32.92
CA PRO A 15 -6.73 40.04 32.20
C PRO A 15 -6.18 39.85 30.78
N VAL A 16 -6.88 40.45 29.82
CA VAL A 16 -6.48 40.59 28.41
C VAL A 16 -5.40 41.68 28.32
N PHE A 17 -4.16 41.31 28.01
CA PHE A 17 -3.12 42.25 27.60
C PHE A 17 -3.10 42.38 26.07
N ALA A 18 -3.67 43.47 25.58
CA ALA A 18 -3.51 43.91 24.19
C ALA A 18 -2.09 44.48 24.00
N SER A 19 -1.28 43.82 23.17
CA SER A 19 0.03 44.33 22.76
C SER A 19 -0.11 44.98 21.38
N THR A 20 -0.14 46.30 21.36
CA THR A 20 -0.10 47.12 20.14
C THR A 20 1.33 47.19 19.61
N SER A 21 1.62 46.47 18.52
CA SER A 21 2.89 46.60 17.79
C SER A 21 2.78 47.73 16.76
N THR A 22 3.38 48.87 17.07
CA THR A 22 3.57 49.99 16.13
C THR A 22 4.59 49.62 15.06
N VAL A 23 4.17 49.59 13.79
CA VAL A 23 5.05 49.44 12.64
C VAL A 23 5.59 50.82 12.25
N THR A 24 6.85 51.11 12.58
CA THR A 24 7.57 52.30 12.13
C THR A 24 8.22 52.02 10.77
N THR A 25 7.73 52.70 9.73
CA THR A 25 8.29 52.70 8.38
C THR A 25 9.45 53.70 8.29
N HIS A 26 10.69 53.20 8.26
CA HIS A 26 11.86 54.03 7.94
C HIS A 26 12.20 53.96 6.45
N HIS A 27 11.91 55.06 5.74
CA HIS A 27 12.43 55.36 4.42
C HIS A 27 13.93 55.69 4.50
N HIS A 28 14.80 54.85 3.94
CA HIS A 28 16.19 55.23 3.66
C HIS A 28 16.36 55.63 2.19
N ARG A 29 16.54 56.94 1.98
CA ARG A 29 17.02 57.54 0.72
C ARG A 29 18.49 57.16 0.49
N ARG A 30 18.80 56.79 -0.74
CA ARG A 30 20.15 56.64 -1.29
C ARG A 30 20.93 57.95 -1.19
N ALA A 31 22.12 57.90 -0.60
CA ALA A 31 23.17 58.88 -0.80
C ALA A 31 24.37 58.17 -1.44
N HIS A 32 24.80 58.68 -2.59
CA HIS A 32 26.00 58.25 -3.29
C HIS A 32 27.23 58.89 -2.63
N THR A 33 28.18 58.08 -2.18
CA THR A 33 29.53 58.52 -1.83
C THR A 33 30.54 57.66 -2.56
N SER A 34 31.31 58.33 -3.41
CA SER A 34 32.47 57.82 -4.14
C SER A 34 33.61 57.50 -3.18
N ALA A 35 34.02 56.24 -3.12
CA ALA A 35 35.26 55.83 -2.47
C ALA A 35 36.14 55.08 -3.48
N SER A 36 37.31 55.66 -3.71
CA SER A 36 38.39 55.14 -4.54
C SER A 36 38.92 53.83 -3.94
N VAL A 37 38.92 52.75 -4.72
CA VAL A 37 39.60 51.49 -4.37
C VAL A 37 40.69 51.26 -5.40
N GLN A 38 41.91 51.08 -4.91
CA GLN A 38 43.12 50.80 -5.69
C GLN A 38 43.13 49.33 -6.15
N ASP A 39 43.36 49.12 -7.45
CA ASP A 39 43.53 47.82 -8.10
C ASP A 39 44.92 47.19 -7.82
N PRO A 40 45.00 45.89 -7.49
CA PRO A 40 46.20 45.10 -7.73
C PRO A 40 46.12 44.38 -9.10
N LYS A 41 47.13 44.70 -9.91
CA LYS A 41 47.52 44.15 -11.21
C LYS A 41 47.42 42.62 -11.33
N ALA A 42 46.45 42.11 -12.11
CA ALA A 42 46.56 40.82 -12.81
C ALA A 42 45.44 40.62 -13.87
N ALA A 43 45.33 41.50 -14.86
CA ALA A 43 44.42 41.27 -15.99
C ALA A 43 44.82 42.04 -17.27
N HIS A 44 46.03 41.83 -17.78
CA HIS A 44 46.45 42.36 -19.09
C HIS A 44 47.23 41.33 -19.89
N THR A 45 46.54 40.32 -20.41
CA THR A 45 47.00 39.58 -21.58
C THR A 45 45.77 39.10 -22.34
N HIS A 46 45.26 39.92 -23.27
CA HIS A 46 44.47 39.50 -24.44
C HIS A 46 43.83 40.76 -25.05
N LEU A 47 44.60 41.53 -25.82
CA LEU A 47 44.12 42.46 -26.86
C LEU A 47 45.33 43.14 -27.52
N ALA A 48 46.11 42.37 -28.28
CA ALA A 48 47.09 42.90 -29.21
C ALA A 48 47.39 41.84 -30.27
N LYS A 49 46.64 41.89 -31.38
CA LYS A 49 47.05 41.48 -32.74
C LYS A 49 45.83 41.55 -33.66
N LEU A 50 45.46 42.77 -34.00
CA LEU A 50 44.72 43.05 -35.23
C LEU A 50 45.65 43.88 -36.12
N GLN A 51 45.64 43.52 -37.41
CA GLN A 51 46.18 44.24 -38.57
C GLN A 51 47.57 43.81 -39.10
N HIS A 52 47.50 42.90 -40.07
CA HIS A 52 48.22 42.80 -41.37
C HIS A 52 48.28 41.29 -41.72
N SER A 53 47.95 40.78 -42.90
CA SER A 53 47.78 41.35 -44.23
C SER A 53 47.29 40.24 -45.20
N ARG A 54 46.54 40.65 -46.23
CA ARG A 54 46.45 40.07 -47.60
C ARG A 54 46.00 38.60 -47.81
N ARG A 55 44.75 38.52 -48.31
CA ARG A 55 44.24 37.76 -49.48
C ARG A 55 45.11 36.60 -50.01
N VAL A 56 44.67 35.37 -49.72
CA VAL A 56 44.84 34.20 -50.61
C VAL A 56 43.46 33.56 -50.78
N VAL A 57 42.90 33.67 -51.98
CA VAL A 57 41.69 32.92 -52.36
C VAL A 57 42.13 31.49 -52.61
N ARG A 58 41.73 30.58 -51.73
CA ARG A 58 41.91 29.13 -51.93
C ARG A 58 40.53 28.51 -52.08
N THR A 59 40.22 28.08 -53.30
CA THR A 59 39.01 27.31 -53.64
C THR A 59 39.07 25.95 -52.93
N GLY A 60 38.42 25.85 -51.77
CA GLY A 60 38.24 24.61 -51.02
C GLY A 60 36.79 24.15 -51.14
N ARG A 61 36.55 23.10 -51.93
CA ARG A 61 35.28 22.35 -51.94
C ARG A 61 34.97 21.90 -50.51
N SER A 62 33.83 22.33 -49.98
CA SER A 62 33.31 21.86 -48.70
C SER A 62 32.88 20.40 -48.84
N ALA A 63 33.66 19.47 -48.30
CA ALA A 63 33.23 18.09 -48.13
C ALA A 63 32.29 18.03 -46.91
N HIS A 64 30.98 18.04 -47.17
CA HIS A 64 30.00 17.65 -46.16
C HIS A 64 30.17 16.17 -45.84
N LEU A 65 30.92 15.87 -44.77
CA LEU A 65 30.90 14.57 -44.14
C LEU A 65 29.48 14.34 -43.59
N ARG A 66 28.67 13.62 -44.35
CA ARG A 66 27.42 13.03 -43.86
C ARG A 66 27.80 12.04 -42.75
N ARG A 67 27.72 12.49 -41.50
CA ARG A 67 27.68 11.60 -40.35
C ARG A 67 26.43 10.73 -40.48
N THR A 68 26.61 9.51 -40.93
CA THR A 68 25.57 8.48 -40.85
C THR A 68 25.35 8.19 -39.36
N HIS A 69 24.26 8.71 -38.81
CA HIS A 69 23.80 8.28 -37.50
C HIS A 69 23.38 6.81 -37.59
N TYR A 70 24.28 5.90 -37.21
CA TYR A 70 23.92 4.53 -36.90
C TYR A 70 22.98 4.59 -35.69
N THR A 71 21.68 4.48 -35.94
CA THR A 71 20.71 4.22 -34.89
C THR A 71 20.93 2.79 -34.45
N HIS A 72 21.61 2.59 -33.32
CA HIS A 72 21.54 1.32 -32.62
C HIS A 72 20.08 1.13 -32.23
N ARG A 73 19.34 0.34 -33.03
CA ARG A 73 18.06 -0.23 -32.59
C ARG A 73 18.39 -1.12 -31.40
N HIS A 74 18.24 -0.58 -30.19
CA HIS A 74 18.16 -1.40 -29.00
C HIS A 74 17.05 -2.41 -29.24
N ARG A 75 17.42 -3.68 -29.42
CA ARG A 75 16.46 -4.78 -29.42
C ARG A 75 15.91 -4.84 -28.00
N TYR A 76 14.74 -4.25 -27.78
CA TYR A 76 14.01 -4.38 -26.53
C TYR A 76 13.55 -5.83 -26.46
N TYR A 77 14.21 -6.63 -25.63
CA TYR A 77 13.76 -7.98 -25.33
C TYR A 77 12.73 -7.86 -24.20
N GLU A 78 11.48 -8.22 -24.48
CA GLU A 78 10.45 -8.25 -23.45
C GLU A 78 10.82 -9.37 -22.46
N ARG A 79 11.13 -8.98 -21.22
CA ARG A 79 11.58 -9.91 -20.17
C ARG A 79 10.40 -10.72 -19.63
N PHE A 80 9.17 -10.24 -19.79
CA PHE A 80 7.99 -10.87 -19.23
C PHE A 80 7.17 -11.57 -20.32
N THR A 81 7.07 -12.88 -20.20
CA THR A 81 6.42 -13.76 -21.18
C THR A 81 5.05 -14.24 -20.72
N GLY A 82 4.68 -14.02 -19.45
CA GLY A 82 3.36 -14.38 -18.93
C GLY A 82 2.24 -13.58 -19.59
N ASN A 83 1.09 -14.23 -19.85
CA ASN A 83 -0.09 -13.52 -20.32
C ASN A 83 -0.69 -12.69 -19.18
N SER A 84 -0.90 -11.40 -19.42
CA SER A 84 -1.48 -10.47 -18.43
C SER A 84 -3.00 -10.45 -18.48
N PHE A 85 -3.58 -11.07 -19.50
CA PHE A 85 -5.01 -11.12 -19.72
C PHE A 85 -5.49 -12.55 -19.62
N ALA A 86 -6.72 -12.73 -19.15
CA ALA A 86 -7.33 -14.04 -19.06
C ALA A 86 -7.54 -14.63 -20.45
N ASP A 87 -7.14 -15.89 -20.64
CA ASP A 87 -7.37 -16.64 -21.89
C ASP A 87 -8.84 -17.11 -22.05
N GLY A 88 -9.69 -16.85 -21.05
CA GLY A 88 -11.09 -17.26 -20.99
C GLY A 88 -11.87 -16.54 -19.88
N ASP A 89 -13.01 -17.09 -19.52
CA ASP A 89 -13.85 -16.56 -18.43
C ASP A 89 -13.14 -16.76 -17.07
N LEU A 90 -12.79 -15.64 -16.42
CA LEU A 90 -12.16 -15.59 -15.10
C LEU A 90 -13.04 -16.22 -14.01
N THR A 91 -14.35 -16.28 -14.20
CA THR A 91 -15.31 -16.77 -13.22
C THR A 91 -15.65 -18.25 -13.40
N SER A 92 -15.06 -18.90 -14.42
CA SER A 92 -15.33 -20.29 -14.73
C SER A 92 -14.97 -21.22 -13.57
N GLY A 93 -15.99 -21.90 -13.03
CA GLY A 93 -15.84 -22.83 -11.90
C GLY A 93 -15.97 -22.17 -10.52
N ASP A 94 -16.21 -20.87 -10.43
CA ASP A 94 -16.46 -20.19 -9.16
C ASP A 94 -17.79 -20.66 -8.53
N ILE A 95 -17.79 -20.88 -7.21
CA ILE A 95 -18.99 -21.16 -6.43
C ILE A 95 -19.50 -19.85 -5.81
N VAL A 96 -20.67 -19.38 -6.27
CA VAL A 96 -21.10 -17.98 -6.03
C VAL A 96 -22.31 -17.83 -5.11
N THR A 97 -23.01 -18.92 -4.78
CA THR A 97 -24.35 -18.89 -4.18
C THR A 97 -24.42 -18.13 -2.85
N GLY A 98 -23.36 -18.13 -2.05
CA GLY A 98 -23.33 -17.41 -0.76
C GLY A 98 -22.56 -16.10 -0.76
N GLU A 99 -22.12 -15.63 -1.94
CA GLU A 99 -21.46 -14.33 -2.11
C GLU A 99 -22.47 -13.17 -2.16
N ASP A 100 -22.01 -11.97 -1.85
CA ASP A 100 -22.77 -10.73 -2.05
C ASP A 100 -22.73 -10.35 -3.54
N PRO A 101 -23.89 -10.29 -4.23
CA PRO A 101 -23.92 -10.06 -5.68
C PRO A 101 -23.39 -8.68 -6.08
N VAL A 102 -23.57 -7.65 -5.25
CA VAL A 102 -23.06 -6.31 -5.54
C VAL A 102 -21.54 -6.28 -5.43
N VAL A 103 -21.01 -6.89 -4.36
CA VAL A 103 -19.56 -6.98 -4.14
C VAL A 103 -18.89 -7.82 -5.23
N ARG A 104 -19.50 -8.94 -5.59
CA ARG A 104 -18.99 -9.81 -6.65
C ARG A 104 -18.97 -9.10 -8.00
N GLN A 105 -20.07 -8.44 -8.38
CA GLN A 105 -20.13 -7.73 -9.66
C GLN A 105 -19.08 -6.61 -9.72
N ALA A 106 -18.94 -5.82 -8.64
CA ALA A 106 -17.91 -4.80 -8.55
C ALA A 106 -16.49 -5.37 -8.74
N ALA A 107 -16.21 -6.56 -8.22
CA ALA A 107 -14.93 -7.24 -8.36
C ALA A 107 -14.68 -7.77 -9.78
N ILE A 108 -15.70 -8.33 -10.43
CA ILE A 108 -15.64 -8.77 -11.83
C ILE A 108 -15.36 -7.56 -12.74
N ASP A 109 -16.13 -6.49 -12.59
CA ASP A 109 -15.99 -5.27 -13.39
C ASP A 109 -14.62 -4.62 -13.21
N ALA A 110 -14.10 -4.64 -11.97
CA ALA A 110 -12.78 -4.11 -11.65
C ALA A 110 -11.64 -4.94 -12.24
N LEU A 111 -11.72 -6.28 -12.22
CA LEU A 111 -10.72 -7.14 -12.85
C LEU A 111 -10.75 -7.02 -14.37
N GLY A 112 -11.94 -6.85 -14.96
CA GLY A 112 -12.12 -6.82 -16.40
C GLY A 112 -11.56 -8.09 -17.03
N ASN A 113 -10.58 -7.96 -17.93
CA ASN A 113 -9.91 -9.08 -18.57
C ASN A 113 -8.51 -9.38 -18.00
N MET A 114 -8.12 -8.77 -16.89
CA MET A 114 -6.79 -8.98 -16.30
C MET A 114 -6.70 -10.39 -15.69
N ASN A 115 -5.60 -11.08 -15.97
CA ASN A 115 -5.33 -12.38 -15.34
C ASN A 115 -5.03 -12.17 -13.85
N GLY A 116 -5.99 -12.52 -13.00
CA GLY A 116 -5.91 -12.26 -11.57
C GLY A 116 -7.15 -12.70 -10.81
N THR A 117 -7.14 -12.44 -9.50
CA THR A 117 -8.21 -12.72 -8.56
C THR A 117 -8.47 -11.50 -7.68
N ALA A 118 -9.72 -11.40 -7.23
CA ALA A 118 -10.16 -10.40 -6.27
C ALA A 118 -10.92 -11.12 -5.15
N VAL A 119 -10.51 -10.87 -3.91
CA VAL A 119 -11.16 -11.38 -2.71
C VAL A 119 -11.66 -10.19 -1.91
N ALA A 120 -12.91 -10.23 -1.47
CA ALA A 120 -13.52 -9.23 -0.59
C ALA A 120 -13.98 -9.91 0.71
N ILE A 121 -13.62 -9.32 1.85
CA ILE A 121 -13.81 -9.89 3.18
C ILE A 121 -14.48 -8.85 4.08
N ASP A 122 -15.49 -9.29 4.85
CA ASP A 122 -16.00 -8.53 5.99
C ASP A 122 -15.05 -8.75 7.19
N PRO A 123 -14.28 -7.74 7.60
CA PRO A 123 -13.30 -7.91 8.65
C PRO A 123 -13.95 -8.08 10.03
N SER A 124 -15.23 -7.74 10.21
CA SER A 124 -15.90 -7.87 11.50
C SER A 124 -16.17 -9.33 11.90
N ASN A 125 -16.22 -10.24 10.92
CA ASN A 125 -16.63 -11.63 11.12
C ASN A 125 -15.88 -12.67 10.28
N GLY A 126 -14.99 -12.27 9.36
CA GLY A 126 -14.23 -13.18 8.51
C GLY A 126 -15.03 -13.78 7.35
N ARG A 127 -16.25 -13.31 7.07
CA ARG A 127 -17.02 -13.76 5.90
C ARG A 127 -16.35 -13.28 4.62
N ILE A 128 -16.15 -14.20 3.68
CA ILE A 128 -15.80 -13.86 2.30
C ILE A 128 -17.07 -13.39 1.60
N LEU A 129 -17.10 -12.10 1.26
CA LEU A 129 -18.21 -11.45 0.58
C LEU A 129 -18.20 -11.75 -0.91
N ALA A 130 -17.02 -11.83 -1.52
CA ALA A 130 -16.85 -12.27 -2.91
C ALA A 130 -15.46 -12.86 -3.12
N MET A 131 -15.36 -13.88 -3.98
CA MET A 131 -14.10 -14.46 -4.44
C MET A 131 -14.19 -14.71 -5.95
N VAL A 132 -13.55 -13.84 -6.73
CA VAL A 132 -13.53 -13.93 -8.20
C VAL A 132 -12.26 -14.63 -8.65
N ASN A 133 -12.37 -15.59 -9.57
CA ASN A 133 -11.29 -16.50 -9.97
C ASN A 133 -10.78 -17.29 -8.75
N GLN A 134 -11.66 -18.12 -8.20
CA GLN A 134 -11.42 -18.92 -6.99
C GLN A 134 -10.25 -19.87 -7.16
N LYS A 135 -10.03 -20.39 -8.38
CA LYS A 135 -8.87 -21.21 -8.72
C LYS A 135 -7.55 -20.53 -8.35
N LEU A 136 -7.41 -19.23 -8.64
CA LEU A 136 -6.22 -18.47 -8.30
C LEU A 136 -6.21 -18.04 -6.83
N ALA A 137 -7.37 -17.61 -6.29
CA ALA A 137 -7.52 -17.24 -4.87
C ALA A 137 -7.12 -18.36 -3.90
N LEU A 138 -7.43 -19.61 -4.26
CA LEU A 138 -7.21 -20.82 -3.47
C LEU A 138 -5.91 -21.54 -3.81
N SER A 139 -5.13 -21.02 -4.77
CA SER A 139 -3.85 -21.60 -5.18
C SER A 139 -2.81 -21.55 -4.05
N SER A 140 -1.66 -22.19 -4.24
CA SER A 140 -0.54 -22.22 -3.28
C SER A 140 0.09 -20.85 -2.99
N GLY A 141 -0.45 -19.78 -3.58
CA GLY A 141 0.05 -18.43 -3.46
C GLY A 141 1.24 -18.16 -4.37
N ALA A 142 1.79 -16.96 -4.21
CA ALA A 142 3.02 -16.53 -4.84
C ALA A 142 3.84 -15.72 -3.85
N GLU A 143 5.03 -15.30 -4.27
CA GLU A 143 5.84 -14.38 -3.48
C GLU A 143 5.02 -13.12 -3.12
N PRO A 144 4.88 -12.78 -1.82
CA PRO A 144 4.07 -11.62 -1.40
C PRO A 144 4.65 -10.28 -1.86
N CYS A 145 5.87 -10.29 -2.38
CA CYS A 145 6.60 -9.09 -2.72
C CYS A 145 6.65 -8.15 -1.49
N SER A 146 6.35 -6.86 -1.70
CA SER A 146 6.30 -5.85 -0.63
C SER A 146 5.06 -5.90 0.29
N THR A 147 4.09 -6.82 0.13
CA THR A 147 2.97 -6.89 1.09
C THR A 147 3.40 -7.49 2.44
N ILE A 148 4.46 -8.31 2.45
CA ILE A 148 5.10 -8.85 3.67
C ILE A 148 5.51 -7.76 4.67
N LYS A 149 5.77 -6.54 4.18
CA LYS A 149 6.17 -5.38 4.99
C LYS A 149 5.15 -5.03 6.06
N LEU A 150 3.87 -5.40 5.89
CA LEU A 150 2.87 -5.22 6.94
C LEU A 150 3.18 -6.06 8.19
N SER A 151 3.51 -7.34 8.00
CA SER A 151 3.93 -8.23 9.09
C SER A 151 5.21 -7.74 9.75
N VAL A 152 6.20 -7.32 8.96
CA VAL A 152 7.47 -6.80 9.48
C VAL A 152 7.29 -5.48 10.24
N ALA A 153 6.44 -4.58 9.76
CA ALA A 153 6.13 -3.33 10.44
C ALA A 153 5.49 -3.59 11.82
N LEU A 154 4.46 -4.43 11.87
CA LEU A 154 3.80 -4.80 13.13
C LEU A 154 4.79 -5.44 14.11
N ALA A 155 5.63 -6.37 13.64
CA ALA A 155 6.67 -7.00 14.46
C ALA A 155 7.66 -5.97 15.03
N ALA A 156 8.13 -5.03 14.22
CA ALA A 156 9.08 -4.01 14.65
C ALA A 156 8.48 -2.99 15.64
N LEU A 157 7.20 -2.67 15.48
CA LEU A 157 6.44 -1.82 16.41
C LEU A 157 6.22 -2.55 17.74
N GLU A 158 5.80 -3.82 17.71
CA GLU A 158 5.56 -4.60 18.94
C GLU A 158 6.84 -4.80 19.75
N GLU A 159 7.96 -5.07 19.08
CA GLU A 159 9.28 -5.19 19.71
C GLU A 159 9.87 -3.86 20.17
N GLY A 160 9.19 -2.73 19.94
CA GLY A 160 9.65 -1.40 20.32
C GLY A 160 10.93 -0.95 19.60
N ILE A 161 11.25 -1.55 18.44
CA ILE A 161 12.46 -1.21 17.66
C ILE A 161 12.31 0.17 17.01
N VAL A 162 11.08 0.54 16.67
CA VAL A 162 10.70 1.80 16.04
C VAL A 162 9.29 2.21 16.48
N THR A 163 8.99 3.49 16.34
CA THR A 163 7.64 4.06 16.21
C THR A 163 7.43 4.55 14.77
N LYS A 164 6.23 5.02 14.42
CA LYS A 164 5.94 5.55 13.08
C LYS A 164 6.86 6.70 12.67
N ASP A 165 7.30 7.51 13.63
CA ASP A 165 8.13 8.69 13.44
C ASP A 165 9.64 8.44 13.64
N THR A 166 10.03 7.26 14.12
CA THR A 166 11.45 6.96 14.39
C THR A 166 12.26 6.99 13.10
N PRO A 167 13.25 7.91 12.95
CA PRO A 167 14.10 7.96 11.77
C PRO A 167 15.09 6.79 11.79
N VAL A 168 14.98 5.89 10.83
CA VAL A 168 15.94 4.80 10.61
C VAL A 168 16.99 5.26 9.62
N ASN A 169 18.27 5.18 10.01
CA ASN A 169 19.39 5.45 9.11
C ASN A 169 19.50 4.33 8.05
N LEU A 170 19.42 4.72 6.78
CA LEU A 170 19.46 3.84 5.61
C LEU A 170 20.80 3.97 4.85
N GLY A 171 21.80 4.63 5.43
CA GLY A 171 23.13 4.86 4.87
C GLY A 171 23.50 6.33 4.85
N GLY A 172 24.67 6.66 5.41
CA GLY A 172 25.19 8.02 5.46
C GLY A 172 24.22 8.99 6.14
N HIS A 173 23.80 10.03 5.41
CA HIS A 173 22.84 11.04 5.89
C HIS A 173 21.37 10.70 5.57
N TYR A 174 21.09 9.60 4.88
CA TYR A 174 19.73 9.24 4.46
C TYR A 174 18.97 8.54 5.58
N HIS A 175 17.86 9.13 6.01
CA HIS A 175 16.97 8.62 7.05
C HIS A 175 15.54 8.59 6.54
N MET A 176 14.75 7.65 7.05
CA MET A 176 13.33 7.51 6.71
C MET A 176 12.56 7.01 7.92
N ASN A 177 11.31 7.44 8.09
CA ASN A 177 10.41 6.94 9.13
C ASN A 177 9.49 5.84 8.56
N MET A 178 8.67 5.20 9.41
CA MET A 178 7.84 4.08 8.97
C MET A 178 6.73 4.51 8.00
N THR A 179 6.12 5.68 8.24
CA THR A 179 5.05 6.23 7.39
C THR A 179 5.53 6.35 5.94
N GLU A 180 6.67 7.00 5.71
CA GLU A 180 7.28 7.16 4.40
C GLU A 180 7.76 5.82 3.81
N ALA A 181 8.31 4.93 4.65
CA ALA A 181 8.77 3.62 4.23
C ALA A 181 7.62 2.73 3.72
N LEU A 182 6.46 2.77 4.37
CA LEU A 182 5.25 2.06 3.91
C LEU A 182 4.67 2.71 2.65
N ALA A 183 4.57 4.04 2.63
CA ALA A 183 4.03 4.80 1.50
C ALA A 183 4.79 4.52 0.20
N HIS A 184 6.12 4.64 0.25
CA HIS A 184 7.02 4.43 -0.88
C HIS A 184 7.55 3.01 -1.00
N SER A 185 7.16 2.11 -0.10
CA SER A 185 7.57 0.72 -0.09
C SER A 185 9.11 0.57 -0.07
N ASN A 186 9.81 1.33 0.77
CA ASN A 186 11.27 1.39 0.77
C ASN A 186 11.90 0.07 1.23
N ASN A 187 12.60 -0.64 0.33
CA ASN A 187 13.17 -1.95 0.66
C ASN A 187 14.24 -1.86 1.75
N LEU A 188 15.13 -0.88 1.69
CA LEU A 188 16.27 -0.77 2.61
C LEU A 188 15.81 -0.54 4.06
N TYR A 189 14.73 0.20 4.26
CA TYR A 189 14.09 0.35 5.57
C TYR A 189 13.67 -1.01 6.14
N PHE A 190 12.91 -1.80 5.38
CA PHE A 190 12.42 -3.11 5.83
C PHE A 190 13.51 -4.19 5.90
N GLU A 191 14.55 -4.12 5.09
CA GLU A 191 15.74 -4.96 5.28
C GLU A 191 16.45 -4.62 6.59
N THR A 192 16.55 -3.33 6.94
CA THR A 192 17.16 -2.86 8.18
C THR A 192 16.34 -3.33 9.38
N LEU A 193 15.02 -3.21 9.34
CA LEU A 193 14.15 -3.77 10.38
C LEU A 193 14.28 -5.29 10.48
N GLY A 194 14.28 -6.01 9.37
CA GLY A 194 14.47 -7.46 9.35
C GLY A 194 15.79 -7.90 10.00
N ARG A 195 16.89 -7.19 9.73
CA ARG A 195 18.19 -7.44 10.37
C ARG A 195 18.17 -7.13 11.87
N ARG A 196 17.45 -6.09 12.32
CA ARG A 196 17.30 -5.74 13.74
C ARG A 196 16.44 -6.73 14.52
N LEU A 197 15.36 -7.23 13.91
CA LEU A 197 14.47 -8.25 14.48
C LEU A 197 15.17 -9.62 14.57
N GLY A 198 15.90 -9.99 13.52
CA GLY A 198 16.43 -11.34 13.36
C GLY A 198 15.37 -12.34 12.90
N PHE A 199 15.82 -13.43 12.26
CA PHE A 199 14.93 -14.37 11.58
C PHE A 199 13.90 -15.02 12.51
N GLU A 200 14.29 -15.45 13.71
CA GLU A 200 13.37 -16.14 14.62
C GLU A 200 12.18 -15.28 15.04
N ARG A 201 12.40 -13.97 15.31
CA ARG A 201 11.29 -13.06 15.64
C ARG A 201 10.41 -12.79 14.43
N VAL A 202 11.02 -12.54 13.27
CA VAL A 202 10.26 -12.32 12.02
C VAL A 202 9.36 -13.53 11.73
N ARG A 203 9.91 -14.76 11.83
CA ARG A 203 9.16 -16.00 11.64
C ARG A 203 8.06 -16.17 12.69
N HIS A 204 8.36 -15.90 13.96
CA HIS A 204 7.38 -15.96 15.04
C HIS A 204 6.16 -15.06 14.74
N TYR A 205 6.36 -13.77 14.47
CA TYR A 205 5.28 -12.85 14.15
C TYR A 205 4.56 -13.19 12.84
N ALA A 206 5.29 -13.63 11.81
CA ALA A 206 4.67 -14.08 10.56
C ALA A 206 3.67 -15.23 10.78
N ASN A 207 4.06 -16.22 11.58
CA ASN A 207 3.21 -17.36 11.92
C ASN A 207 2.05 -16.95 12.83
N GLU A 208 2.29 -16.07 13.82
CA GLU A 208 1.23 -15.49 14.66
C GLU A 208 0.19 -14.75 13.83
N PHE A 209 0.59 -14.05 12.76
CA PHE A 209 -0.32 -13.42 11.82
C PHE A 209 -0.98 -14.40 10.83
N GLY A 210 -0.66 -15.69 10.90
CA GLY A 210 -1.30 -16.76 10.13
C GLY A 210 -0.60 -17.12 8.82
N LEU A 211 0.60 -16.62 8.56
CA LEU A 211 1.40 -17.07 7.41
C LEU A 211 1.90 -18.49 7.64
N GLY A 212 1.86 -19.30 6.58
CA GLY A 212 2.19 -20.73 6.67
C GLY A 212 1.09 -21.59 7.29
N GLU A 213 -0.11 -21.04 7.50
CA GLU A 213 -1.30 -21.75 7.94
C GLU A 213 -2.48 -21.51 6.99
N LEU A 214 -3.46 -22.43 6.95
CA LEU A 214 -4.72 -22.19 6.23
C LEU A 214 -5.43 -20.98 6.86
N ALA A 215 -5.91 -20.08 6.01
CA ALA A 215 -6.67 -18.90 6.41
C ALA A 215 -8.16 -19.25 6.56
N GLY A 216 -8.67 -20.16 5.71
CA GLY A 216 -10.06 -20.57 5.68
C GLY A 216 -10.45 -21.59 6.75
N TYR A 217 -11.76 -21.63 7.05
CA TYR A 217 -12.40 -22.70 7.81
C TYR A 217 -13.05 -23.69 6.84
N ASN A 218 -12.36 -24.79 6.55
CA ASN A 218 -12.84 -25.86 5.66
C ASN A 218 -13.23 -25.38 4.25
N ILE A 219 -12.51 -24.41 3.69
CA ILE A 219 -12.73 -23.96 2.31
C ILE A 219 -12.15 -25.02 1.35
N PRO A 220 -12.98 -25.71 0.54
CA PRO A 220 -12.47 -26.76 -0.34
C PRO A 220 -11.47 -26.21 -1.36
N GLY A 221 -10.35 -26.92 -1.54
CA GLY A 221 -9.32 -26.55 -2.52
C GLY A 221 -8.31 -25.49 -2.04
N GLU A 222 -8.52 -24.86 -0.87
CA GLU A 222 -7.56 -23.93 -0.28
C GLU A 222 -6.20 -24.61 -0.11
N GLN A 223 -5.19 -24.05 -0.76
CA GLN A 223 -3.81 -24.48 -0.59
C GLN A 223 -3.12 -23.70 0.51
N LEU A 224 -2.12 -24.35 1.11
CA LEU A 224 -1.25 -23.74 2.10
C LEU A 224 -0.18 -22.89 1.38
N GLY A 225 0.00 -21.65 1.84
CA GLY A 225 1.21 -20.89 1.53
C GLY A 225 2.45 -21.51 2.19
N VAL A 226 3.62 -20.88 2.09
CA VAL A 226 4.85 -21.39 2.71
C VAL A 226 5.56 -20.25 3.42
N TYR A 227 5.77 -20.38 4.73
CA TYR A 227 6.75 -19.58 5.43
C TYR A 227 7.96 -20.46 5.75
N PRO A 228 9.18 -20.08 5.33
CA PRO A 228 10.36 -20.94 5.45
C PRO A 228 10.74 -21.17 6.91
N SER A 229 11.24 -22.37 7.21
CA SER A 229 11.72 -22.75 8.55
C SER A 229 13.16 -22.31 8.83
N GLN A 230 13.88 -21.90 7.79
CA GLN A 230 15.27 -21.45 7.85
C GLN A 230 15.41 -20.09 7.15
N VAL A 231 16.37 -19.30 7.61
CA VAL A 231 16.70 -18.03 6.97
C VAL A 231 17.29 -18.27 5.58
N LEU A 232 17.00 -17.37 4.63
CA LEU A 232 17.69 -17.37 3.34
C LEU A 232 19.22 -17.28 3.52
N PRO A 233 20.01 -17.85 2.59
CA PRO A 233 21.45 -17.68 2.58
C PRO A 233 21.86 -16.19 2.60
N ALA A 234 22.96 -15.87 3.28
CA ALA A 234 23.47 -14.50 3.33
C ALA A 234 23.83 -13.95 1.94
N SER A 235 24.31 -14.83 1.04
CA SER A 235 24.58 -14.51 -0.38
C SER A 235 23.34 -14.09 -1.15
N GLU A 236 22.17 -14.52 -0.70
CA GLU A 236 20.87 -14.17 -1.27
C GLU A 236 20.22 -13.02 -0.50
N GLY A 237 20.88 -12.42 0.49
CA GLY A 237 20.39 -11.26 1.25
C GLY A 237 19.75 -11.58 2.60
N GLY A 238 19.62 -12.87 2.95
CA GLY A 238 19.16 -13.34 4.25
C GLY A 238 17.81 -12.78 4.70
N VAL A 239 17.64 -12.63 6.02
CA VAL A 239 16.40 -12.10 6.64
C VAL A 239 16.00 -10.73 6.09
N GLY A 240 16.97 -9.93 5.63
CA GLY A 240 16.70 -8.62 5.04
C GLY A 240 15.77 -8.73 3.83
N ARG A 241 16.14 -9.56 2.83
CA ARG A 241 15.33 -9.71 1.61
C ARG A 241 14.00 -10.42 1.86
N MET A 242 13.95 -11.33 2.83
CA MET A 242 12.68 -11.92 3.28
C MET A 242 11.72 -10.83 3.80
N CYS A 243 12.24 -9.84 4.53
CA CYS A 243 11.45 -8.77 5.12
C CYS A 243 11.06 -7.65 4.14
N SER A 244 11.82 -7.42 3.07
CA SER A 244 11.57 -6.34 2.12
C SER A 244 10.89 -6.80 0.82
N PHE A 245 11.24 -7.99 0.33
CA PHE A 245 10.72 -8.58 -0.91
C PHE A 245 9.85 -9.81 -0.66
N GLY A 246 9.84 -10.39 0.53
CA GLY A 246 9.09 -11.63 0.77
C GLY A 246 9.74 -12.85 0.14
N GLU A 247 11.02 -12.76 -0.22
CA GLU A 247 11.74 -13.83 -0.90
C GLU A 247 11.78 -15.10 -0.04
N GLY A 248 11.57 -16.25 -0.70
CA GLY A 248 11.45 -17.55 -0.02
C GLY A 248 10.11 -17.78 0.69
N VAL A 249 9.19 -16.81 0.67
CA VAL A 249 7.83 -16.93 1.20
C VAL A 249 6.84 -17.14 0.05
N SER A 250 5.87 -18.03 0.22
CA SER A 250 4.66 -18.07 -0.60
C SER A 250 3.46 -17.65 0.25
N MET A 251 2.71 -16.66 -0.20
CA MET A 251 1.53 -16.14 0.49
C MET A 251 0.31 -16.27 -0.40
N THR A 252 -0.79 -16.81 0.14
CA THR A 252 -2.06 -16.88 -0.60
C THR A 252 -2.84 -15.57 -0.51
N PRO A 253 -3.72 -15.25 -1.47
CA PRO A 253 -4.63 -14.13 -1.36
C PRO A 253 -5.50 -14.16 -0.09
N LEU A 254 -5.91 -15.35 0.36
CA LEU A 254 -6.65 -15.53 1.61
C LEU A 254 -5.80 -15.22 2.85
N GLN A 255 -4.55 -15.65 2.91
CA GLN A 255 -3.64 -15.31 4.02
C GLN A 255 -3.41 -13.79 4.11
N LEU A 256 -3.16 -13.14 2.98
CA LEU A 256 -3.01 -11.68 2.96
C LEU A 256 -4.30 -10.98 3.40
N GLY A 257 -5.46 -11.45 2.91
CA GLY A 257 -6.77 -10.92 3.27
C GLY A 257 -7.08 -11.07 4.76
N ALA A 258 -6.75 -12.21 5.36
CA ALA A 258 -6.94 -12.47 6.78
C ALA A 258 -6.10 -11.54 7.66
N ILE A 259 -4.83 -11.29 7.30
CA ILE A 259 -3.96 -10.35 8.02
C ILE A 259 -4.52 -8.93 7.93
N VAL A 260 -4.89 -8.48 6.73
CA VAL A 260 -5.45 -7.13 6.56
C VAL A 260 -6.80 -7.00 7.26
N ALA A 261 -7.61 -8.06 7.34
CA ALA A 261 -8.83 -8.08 8.13
C ALA A 261 -8.58 -7.95 9.62
N ALA A 262 -7.58 -8.65 10.16
CA ALA A 262 -7.18 -8.49 11.55
C ALA A 262 -6.67 -7.06 11.84
N ILE A 263 -5.92 -6.44 10.93
CA ILE A 263 -5.53 -5.03 11.05
C ILE A 263 -6.78 -4.13 11.03
N ALA A 264 -7.70 -4.36 10.10
CA ALA A 264 -8.90 -3.53 9.94
C ALA A 264 -9.89 -3.64 11.10
N ASN A 265 -9.91 -4.74 11.86
CA ASN A 265 -10.87 -4.97 12.94
C ASN A 265 -10.31 -4.80 14.36
N GLY A 266 -9.05 -4.38 14.50
CA GLY A 266 -8.45 -4.18 15.84
C GLY A 266 -7.62 -5.34 16.37
N GLY A 267 -7.46 -6.44 15.63
CA GLY A 267 -6.58 -7.56 15.97
C GLY A 267 -7.25 -8.92 16.05
N THR A 268 -8.53 -9.06 15.71
CA THR A 268 -9.20 -10.38 15.70
C THR A 268 -8.91 -11.10 14.39
N LEU A 269 -8.09 -12.15 14.43
CA LEU A 269 -7.88 -13.01 13.27
C LEU A 269 -9.01 -14.05 13.24
N TYR A 270 -9.94 -13.90 12.30
CA TYR A 270 -10.96 -14.90 12.03
C TYR A 270 -10.42 -16.00 11.13
N TYR A 271 -10.95 -17.21 11.24
CA TYR A 271 -10.93 -18.11 10.10
C TYR A 271 -11.84 -17.52 9.02
N LEU A 272 -11.32 -17.42 7.80
CA LEU A 272 -12.13 -16.97 6.68
C LEU A 272 -13.18 -18.04 6.33
N GLN A 273 -14.39 -17.60 6.04
CA GLN A 273 -15.52 -18.51 5.77
C GLN A 273 -16.20 -18.09 4.47
N HIS A 274 -16.29 -19.02 3.52
CA HIS A 274 -16.96 -18.83 2.23
C HIS A 274 -18.21 -19.73 2.18
N PRO A 275 -19.36 -19.25 2.69
CA PRO A 275 -20.60 -20.01 2.59
C PRO A 275 -20.98 -20.19 1.12
N THR A 276 -21.33 -21.41 0.74
CA THR A 276 -21.60 -21.83 -0.65
C THR A 276 -23.05 -22.23 -0.89
N THR A 277 -23.88 -22.20 0.15
CA THR A 277 -25.32 -22.49 0.07
C THR A 277 -26.14 -21.45 0.85
N PRO A 278 -27.43 -21.25 0.52
CA PRO A 278 -28.29 -20.34 1.29
C PRO A 278 -28.40 -20.74 2.76
N GLN A 279 -28.35 -22.04 3.05
CA GLN A 279 -28.37 -22.58 4.41
C GLN A 279 -27.09 -22.23 5.18
N GLU A 280 -25.92 -22.31 4.53
CA GLU A 280 -24.66 -21.89 5.14
C GLU A 280 -24.60 -20.37 5.37
N VAL A 281 -25.17 -19.58 4.47
CA VAL A 281 -25.31 -18.12 4.67
C VAL A 281 -26.22 -17.82 5.87
N ALA A 282 -27.38 -18.49 5.95
CA ALA A 282 -28.35 -18.27 7.03
C ALA A 282 -27.81 -18.72 8.41
N ASN A 283 -27.01 -19.79 8.44
CA ASN A 283 -26.42 -20.33 9.66
C ASN A 283 -24.99 -19.81 9.90
N PHE A 284 -24.55 -18.79 9.17
CA PHE A 284 -23.21 -18.25 9.29
C PHE A 284 -22.96 -17.77 10.73
N GLN A 285 -21.86 -18.23 11.32
CA GLN A 285 -21.36 -17.76 12.61
C GLN A 285 -19.86 -17.50 12.47
N PRO A 286 -19.36 -16.34 12.94
CA PRO A 286 -17.94 -16.02 12.90
C PRO A 286 -17.12 -17.01 13.73
N ARG A 287 -15.96 -17.44 13.22
CA ARG A 287 -15.02 -18.30 13.96
C ARG A 287 -13.70 -17.59 14.20
N ILE A 288 -13.44 -17.24 15.45
CA ILE A 288 -12.16 -16.64 15.84
C ILE A 288 -11.07 -17.71 15.77
N LYS A 289 -10.01 -17.43 15.01
CA LYS A 289 -8.79 -18.24 14.95
C LYS A 289 -7.84 -17.88 16.09
N ARG A 290 -7.64 -16.58 16.32
CA ARG A 290 -6.84 -16.02 17.44
C ARG A 290 -7.09 -14.52 17.59
N THR A 291 -6.69 -13.98 18.74
CA THR A 291 -6.67 -12.53 19.00
C THR A 291 -5.23 -12.06 19.06
N LEU A 292 -4.91 -11.04 18.28
CA LEU A 292 -3.61 -10.41 18.18
C LEU A 292 -3.63 -9.10 19.00
N ASP A 293 -2.65 -8.89 19.89
CA ASP A 293 -2.51 -7.64 20.63
C ASP A 293 -1.88 -6.51 19.79
N ILE A 294 -2.52 -6.18 18.66
CA ILE A 294 -2.02 -5.16 17.72
C ILE A 294 -2.84 -3.87 17.75
N GLY A 295 -3.89 -3.80 18.58
CA GLY A 295 -4.80 -2.64 18.68
C GLY A 295 -4.06 -1.31 18.85
N LYS A 296 -3.06 -1.31 19.74
CA LYS A 296 -2.17 -0.16 20.03
C LYS A 296 -1.26 0.22 18.85
N LEU A 297 -0.97 -0.70 17.94
CA LEU A 297 -0.05 -0.52 16.81
C LEU A 297 -0.77 -0.08 15.53
N ILE A 298 -2.08 -0.33 15.41
CA ILE A 298 -2.85 -0.04 14.20
C ILE A 298 -2.75 1.42 13.77
N PRO A 299 -2.83 2.43 14.66
CA PRO A 299 -2.63 3.82 14.26
C PRO A 299 -1.24 4.09 13.66
N GLU A 300 -0.20 3.41 14.15
CA GLU A 300 1.19 3.58 13.69
C GLU A 300 1.39 3.08 12.26
N ILE A 301 0.74 1.97 11.89
CA ILE A 301 0.85 1.40 10.54
C ILE A 301 -0.17 2.00 9.56
N SER A 302 -1.35 2.40 10.05
CA SER A 302 -2.45 2.88 9.20
C SER A 302 -2.11 4.20 8.51
N ASP A 303 -1.36 5.09 9.15
CA ASP A 303 -0.86 6.33 8.52
C ASP A 303 -0.02 6.02 7.29
N GLY A 304 0.90 5.05 7.38
CA GLY A 304 1.74 4.63 6.25
C GLY A 304 0.96 3.91 5.15
N MET A 305 -0.03 3.08 5.52
CA MET A 305 -0.93 2.43 4.58
C MET A 305 -1.84 3.44 3.86
N HIS A 306 -2.30 4.47 4.55
CA HIS A 306 -3.09 5.56 3.97
C HIS A 306 -2.21 6.42 3.05
N ALA A 307 -1.01 6.79 3.49
CA ALA A 307 -0.02 7.52 2.70
C ALA A 307 0.34 6.80 1.40
N ALA A 308 0.38 5.46 1.39
CA ALA A 308 0.57 4.68 0.18
C ALA A 308 -0.50 4.98 -0.88
N VAL A 309 -1.75 5.18 -0.49
CA VAL A 309 -2.87 5.54 -1.38
C VAL A 309 -2.89 7.03 -1.68
N GLU A 310 -2.54 7.89 -0.71
CA GLU A 310 -2.61 9.33 -0.90
C GLU A 310 -1.56 9.88 -1.87
N TYR A 311 -0.30 9.45 -1.70
CA TYR A 311 0.83 9.96 -2.47
C TYR A 311 1.88 8.90 -2.83
N GLY A 312 1.78 7.70 -2.26
CA GLY A 312 2.76 6.63 -2.42
C GLY A 312 2.45 5.67 -3.57
N THR A 313 2.83 4.41 -3.35
CA THR A 313 2.81 3.35 -4.38
C THR A 313 1.42 2.96 -4.88
N ALA A 314 0.36 3.23 -4.12
CA ALA A 314 -1.03 2.90 -4.45
C ALA A 314 -1.85 4.10 -4.97
N ARG A 315 -1.22 5.26 -5.21
CA ARG A 315 -1.91 6.49 -5.65
C ARG A 315 -2.78 6.36 -6.90
N SER A 316 -2.52 5.36 -7.73
CA SER A 316 -3.33 5.05 -8.91
C SER A 316 -4.77 4.69 -8.57
N LEU A 317 -5.06 4.21 -7.36
CA LEU A 317 -6.43 4.01 -6.86
C LEU A 317 -7.26 5.31 -6.97
N LYS A 318 -6.63 6.46 -6.65
CA LYS A 318 -7.28 7.78 -6.65
C LYS A 318 -7.64 8.30 -8.04
N ALA A 319 -7.17 7.64 -9.11
CA ALA A 319 -7.64 7.93 -10.45
C ALA A 319 -9.13 7.58 -10.62
N ASN A 320 -9.62 6.61 -9.85
CA ASN A 320 -10.99 6.10 -9.96
C ASN A 320 -11.84 6.39 -8.72
N PHE A 321 -11.24 6.53 -7.53
CA PHE A 321 -11.98 6.63 -6.28
C PHE A 321 -11.30 7.49 -5.20
N ASN A 322 -12.04 8.42 -4.60
CA ASN A 322 -11.54 9.38 -3.60
C ASN A 322 -12.61 9.84 -2.59
N GLN A 323 -13.73 9.11 -2.47
CA GLN A 323 -14.89 9.51 -1.67
C GLN A 323 -14.67 9.32 -0.17
N PHE A 324 -13.79 8.38 0.22
CA PHE A 324 -13.36 8.17 1.60
C PHE A 324 -11.90 7.66 1.64
N PRO A 325 -11.23 7.76 2.80
CA PRO A 325 -9.88 7.22 2.99
C PRO A 325 -9.82 5.71 2.77
N VAL A 326 -8.80 5.28 2.02
CA VAL A 326 -8.45 3.86 1.86
C VAL A 326 -7.03 3.67 2.39
N MET A 327 -6.83 2.58 3.12
CA MET A 327 -5.55 2.15 3.64
C MET A 327 -5.11 0.91 2.85
N GLY A 328 -3.89 0.87 2.33
CA GLY A 328 -3.45 -0.32 1.61
C GLY A 328 -1.95 -0.48 1.44
N LYS A 329 -1.56 -1.63 0.88
CA LYS A 329 -0.17 -1.95 0.57
C LYS A 329 -0.06 -2.67 -0.77
N THR A 330 0.76 -2.12 -1.65
CA THR A 330 1.14 -2.76 -2.92
C THR A 330 2.25 -3.79 -2.74
N GLY A 331 2.29 -4.78 -3.62
CA GLY A 331 3.39 -5.70 -3.85
C GLY A 331 3.71 -5.80 -5.33
N THR A 332 4.99 -5.82 -5.69
CA THR A 332 5.44 -6.06 -7.07
C THR A 332 6.73 -6.84 -7.05
N CYS A 333 6.74 -7.98 -7.71
CA CYS A 333 7.89 -8.84 -7.90
C CYS A 333 7.71 -9.65 -9.19
N SER A 334 8.71 -10.44 -9.55
CA SER A 334 8.66 -11.25 -10.76
C SER A 334 9.47 -12.52 -10.59
N ASN A 335 8.94 -13.62 -11.10
CA ASN A 335 9.59 -14.92 -11.10
C ASN A 335 9.45 -15.56 -12.48
N ASN A 336 10.54 -16.10 -13.03
CA ASN A 336 10.55 -16.88 -14.28
C ASN A 336 9.78 -16.27 -15.46
N GLY A 337 9.87 -14.95 -15.66
CA GLY A 337 9.18 -14.25 -16.76
C GLY A 337 7.73 -13.87 -16.47
N THR A 338 7.21 -14.22 -15.29
CA THR A 338 5.90 -13.77 -14.79
C THR A 338 6.10 -12.63 -13.79
N ARG A 339 5.27 -11.60 -13.86
CA ARG A 339 5.14 -10.54 -12.86
C ARG A 339 3.95 -10.82 -11.97
N PHE A 340 4.09 -10.41 -10.72
CA PHE A 340 3.06 -10.41 -9.71
C PHE A 340 2.70 -8.98 -9.33
N GLY A 341 1.41 -8.68 -9.32
CA GLY A 341 0.85 -7.41 -8.89
C GLY A 341 -0.12 -7.62 -7.74
N TRP A 342 0.30 -7.25 -6.53
CA TRP A 342 -0.53 -7.34 -5.33
C TRP A 342 -1.03 -5.96 -4.91
N PHE A 343 -2.25 -5.90 -4.44
CA PHE A 343 -2.72 -4.82 -3.59
C PHE A 343 -3.73 -5.35 -2.59
N ALA A 344 -3.43 -5.17 -1.30
CA ALA A 344 -4.40 -5.39 -0.24
C ALA A 344 -4.79 -4.04 0.36
N SER A 345 -6.07 -3.84 0.60
CA SER A 345 -6.58 -2.62 1.20
C SER A 345 -7.76 -2.89 2.12
N TYR A 346 -8.03 -1.92 2.98
CA TYR A 346 -9.29 -1.82 3.67
C TYR A 346 -9.80 -0.37 3.63
N ALA A 347 -11.11 -0.25 3.63
CA ALA A 347 -11.81 1.02 3.77
C ALA A 347 -12.58 1.03 5.09
N ASP A 348 -12.43 2.10 5.85
CA ASP A 348 -13.23 2.35 7.04
C ASP A 348 -14.34 3.35 6.69
N THR A 349 -15.59 2.89 6.65
CA THR A 349 -16.75 3.71 6.35
C THR A 349 -17.70 3.71 7.53
N GLN A 350 -18.53 4.76 7.64
CA GLN A 350 -19.56 4.85 8.67
C GLN A 350 -20.59 3.71 8.63
N TYR A 351 -20.68 2.96 7.52
CA TYR A 351 -21.64 1.87 7.32
C TYR A 351 -21.01 0.48 7.41
N GLY A 352 -19.70 0.41 7.69
CA GLY A 352 -18.97 -0.85 7.78
C GLY A 352 -17.59 -0.79 7.15
N ARG A 353 -16.82 -1.83 7.37
CA ARG A 353 -15.48 -2.03 6.82
C ARG A 353 -15.52 -3.10 5.75
N ILE A 354 -14.71 -2.93 4.72
CA ILE A 354 -14.46 -3.99 3.73
C ILE A 354 -12.96 -4.09 3.51
N VAL A 355 -12.48 -5.33 3.47
CA VAL A 355 -11.10 -5.65 3.10
C VAL A 355 -11.12 -6.24 1.70
N THR A 356 -10.15 -5.88 0.88
CA THR A 356 -9.99 -6.49 -0.44
C THR A 356 -8.54 -6.80 -0.76
N VAL A 357 -8.33 -7.91 -1.46
CA VAL A 357 -7.05 -8.32 -2.03
C VAL A 357 -7.23 -8.49 -3.53
N PHE A 358 -6.51 -7.70 -4.32
CA PHE A 358 -6.32 -7.90 -5.75
C PHE A 358 -4.94 -8.51 -5.98
N PHE A 359 -4.93 -9.66 -6.63
CA PHE A 359 -3.71 -10.35 -7.03
C PHE A 359 -3.73 -10.62 -8.53
N LEU A 360 -2.71 -10.13 -9.23
CA LEU A 360 -2.58 -10.19 -10.67
C LEU A 360 -1.32 -10.98 -11.05
N GLU A 361 -1.41 -11.80 -12.09
CA GLU A 361 -0.29 -12.55 -12.65
C GLU A 361 -0.16 -12.24 -14.14
N GLY A 362 1.07 -12.15 -14.65
CA GLY A 362 1.29 -12.09 -16.09
C GLY A 362 2.52 -11.33 -16.53
N GLY A 363 2.35 -10.45 -17.50
CA GLY A 363 3.43 -9.78 -18.23
C GLY A 363 3.74 -8.39 -17.69
N ARG A 364 4.33 -7.55 -18.54
CA ARG A 364 4.71 -6.18 -18.21
C ARG A 364 3.62 -5.30 -17.56
N PRO A 365 2.32 -5.32 -17.93
CA PRO A 365 1.31 -4.48 -17.28
C PRO A 365 0.88 -4.98 -15.90
N THR A 366 1.37 -6.13 -15.43
CA THR A 366 1.04 -6.69 -14.11
C THR A 366 1.99 -6.16 -13.03
N PHE A 367 1.46 -5.33 -12.12
CA PHE A 367 2.19 -4.75 -10.98
C PHE A 367 1.23 -4.20 -9.92
N GLY A 368 1.74 -3.92 -8.73
CA GLY A 368 0.95 -3.52 -7.56
C GLY A 368 0.15 -2.23 -7.77
N PRO A 369 0.72 -1.14 -8.32
CA PRO A 369 -0.07 0.03 -8.69
C PRO A 369 -1.19 -0.26 -9.70
N LYS A 370 -1.05 -1.25 -10.60
CA LYS A 370 -2.17 -1.67 -11.45
C LYS A 370 -3.26 -2.34 -10.61
N ALA A 371 -2.90 -3.25 -9.70
CA ALA A 371 -3.87 -3.83 -8.76
C ALA A 371 -4.59 -2.75 -7.91
N ALA A 372 -3.88 -1.71 -7.46
CA ALA A 372 -4.47 -0.57 -6.75
C ALA A 372 -5.43 0.26 -7.62
N GLU A 373 -5.09 0.48 -8.90
CA GLU A 373 -5.97 1.14 -9.87
C GLU A 373 -7.29 0.38 -10.05
N LEU A 374 -7.22 -0.95 -10.21
CA LEU A 374 -8.39 -1.83 -10.31
C LEU A 374 -9.23 -1.80 -9.03
N THR A 375 -8.57 -1.80 -7.87
CA THR A 375 -9.27 -1.63 -6.59
C THR A 375 -9.99 -0.28 -6.48
N GLY A 376 -9.49 0.78 -7.13
CA GLY A 376 -10.22 2.04 -7.27
C GLY A 376 -11.52 1.88 -8.07
N TYR A 377 -11.52 1.13 -9.17
CA TYR A 377 -12.75 0.79 -9.90
C TYR A 377 -13.72 -0.03 -9.04
N PHE A 378 -13.20 -0.97 -8.25
CA PHE A 378 -14.01 -1.76 -7.31
C PHE A 378 -14.74 -0.86 -6.31
N TYR A 379 -14.03 0.05 -5.63
CA TYR A 379 -14.66 0.97 -4.69
C TYR A 379 -15.65 1.93 -5.36
N ARG A 380 -15.35 2.40 -6.59
CA ARG A 380 -16.28 3.20 -7.40
C ARG A 380 -17.58 2.43 -7.66
N ASN A 381 -17.49 1.18 -8.12
CA ASN A 381 -18.65 0.35 -8.39
C ASN A 381 -19.50 0.11 -7.13
N LEU A 382 -18.87 -0.19 -6.00
CA LEU A 382 -19.58 -0.31 -4.71
C LEU A 382 -20.30 0.98 -4.32
N TRP A 383 -19.64 2.13 -4.50
CA TRP A 383 -20.20 3.44 -4.20
C TRP A 383 -21.40 3.76 -5.09
N ASP A 384 -21.27 3.56 -6.40
CA ASP A 384 -22.31 3.87 -7.39
C ASP A 384 -23.55 2.97 -7.19
N HIS A 385 -23.38 1.77 -6.62
CA HIS A 385 -24.46 0.86 -6.25
C HIS A 385 -24.91 1.00 -4.78
N SER A 386 -24.57 2.11 -4.11
CA SER A 386 -25.01 2.42 -2.74
C SER A 386 -24.66 1.34 -1.71
N TYR A 387 -23.58 0.58 -1.91
CA TYR A 387 -23.14 -0.45 -0.97
C TYR A 387 -22.73 0.15 0.38
N PHE A 388 -22.11 1.34 0.35
CA PHE A 388 -21.74 2.13 1.53
C PHE A 388 -22.82 3.17 1.87
N ALA A 389 -24.09 2.78 1.84
CA ALA A 389 -25.21 3.60 2.28
C ALA A 389 -25.96 2.91 3.42
N GLU A 390 -26.76 3.68 4.16
CA GLU A 390 -27.63 3.14 5.20
C GLU A 390 -28.61 2.13 4.58
N LYS A 391 -28.54 0.88 5.02
CA LYS A 391 -29.51 -0.14 4.62
C LYS A 391 -30.83 0.18 5.33
N GLN A 392 -31.87 0.55 4.57
CA GLN A 392 -33.20 0.69 5.15
C GLN A 392 -33.58 -0.62 5.82
N THR A 393 -33.82 -0.59 7.13
CA THR A 393 -34.40 -1.71 7.85
C THR A 393 -35.81 -1.92 7.30
N THR A 394 -35.98 -2.86 6.38
CA THR A 394 -37.29 -3.32 5.97
C THR A 394 -38.01 -3.88 7.20
N ASP A 395 -39.21 -3.35 7.44
CA ASP A 395 -40.09 -3.57 8.57
C ASP A 395 -40.04 -5.01 9.13
N VAL A 396 -39.60 -5.13 10.39
CA VAL A 396 -39.98 -6.26 11.22
C VAL A 396 -41.51 -6.16 11.37
N PRO A 397 -42.30 -7.16 10.94
CA PRO A 397 -43.72 -7.15 11.22
C PRO A 397 -43.88 -7.12 12.74
N THR A 398 -44.43 -6.02 13.26
CA THR A 398 -44.90 -5.93 14.63
C THR A 398 -45.83 -7.11 14.88
N ALA A 399 -45.35 -8.08 15.67
CA ALA A 399 -46.21 -9.11 16.21
C ALA A 399 -47.32 -8.42 17.00
N SER A 400 -48.54 -8.44 16.45
CA SER A 400 -49.73 -8.04 17.17
C SER A 400 -49.88 -8.97 18.38
N ALA A 401 -49.77 -8.39 19.57
CA ALA A 401 -50.06 -9.08 20.81
C ALA A 401 -51.52 -9.55 20.81
N PRO A 402 -51.83 -10.78 21.27
CA PRO A 402 -53.21 -11.17 21.49
C PRO A 402 -53.74 -10.41 22.71
N MET A 403 -54.84 -9.70 22.52
CA MET A 403 -55.59 -9.05 23.60
C MET A 403 -56.23 -10.13 24.49
N PRO A 404 -56.27 -9.93 25.83
CA PRO A 404 -56.92 -10.84 26.77
C PRO A 404 -58.45 -10.82 26.68
#